data_AF-A0A967BZV0-F1
#
_entry.id   AF-A0A967BZV0-F1
#
_cell.length_a   1.000
_cell.length_b   1.000
_cell.length_c   1.000
_cell.angle_alpha   90.00
_cell.angle_beta   90.00
_cell.angle_gamma   90.00
#
_symmetry.space_group_name_H-M   'P 1'
#
loop_
_entity.id
_entity.type
_entity.pdbx_description
1 polymer ?
#
loop_
_entity_poly.entity_id
_entity_poly.type
_entity_poly.pdbx_seq_one_letter_code
_entity_poly.pdbx_strand_id
1 'polypeptide(L)'
;MGKIISILRAKWRKNPAVKNSFNELLQNAIILKKCLPELKDKIEIVGPQRLRRIFEGKISKIILKKKLAGEELFLCGIYVSNLLCEMQSPKSWIVIDYILDAQKNPTSLKQGANICFLISSIFKERGNWRCMNIEDYNDMGINLYYQFYTETGREIGYYMSKQYNLIAQITKECFYSF
;
A
#
# COMPACT_ATOMS: atom_id res chain seq x y z
N MET A 1 17.58 -15.95 -24.61
CA MET A 1 16.85 -14.96 -25.42
C MET A 1 15.59 -14.53 -24.67
N GLY A 2 15.58 -13.33 -24.09
CA GLY A 2 14.41 -12.80 -23.37
C GLY A 2 13.34 -12.33 -24.36
N LYS A 3 12.11 -12.81 -24.21
CA LYS A 3 10.99 -12.44 -25.08
C LYS A 3 10.47 -11.07 -24.61
N ILE A 4 10.69 -10.02 -25.40
CA ILE A 4 10.13 -8.69 -25.13
C ILE A 4 8.62 -8.77 -25.36
N ILE A 5 7.86 -8.78 -24.26
CA ILE A 5 6.39 -8.73 -24.31
C ILE A 5 5.99 -7.26 -24.36
N SER A 6 5.30 -6.85 -25.43
CA SER A 6 4.79 -5.48 -25.53
C SER A 6 3.82 -5.18 -24.38
N ILE A 7 3.99 -4.02 -23.73
CA ILE A 7 3.19 -3.54 -22.59
C ILE A 7 1.68 -3.59 -22.91
N LEU A 8 1.33 -3.40 -24.19
CA LEU A 8 -0.04 -3.48 -24.68
C LEU A 8 -0.67 -4.89 -24.56
N ARG A 9 0.12 -5.97 -24.67
CA ARG A 9 -0.37 -7.36 -24.52
C ARG A 9 -0.65 -7.75 -23.06
N ALA A 10 0.07 -7.17 -22.10
CA ALA A 10 -0.16 -7.42 -20.66
C ALA A 10 -1.54 -6.92 -20.20
N LYS A 11 -2.10 -5.90 -20.89
CA LYS A 11 -3.42 -5.32 -20.61
C LYS A 11 -4.57 -6.35 -20.70
N TRP A 12 -4.40 -7.42 -21.48
CA TRP A 12 -5.50 -8.31 -21.88
C TRP A 12 -5.56 -9.68 -21.20
N ARG A 13 -4.57 -10.07 -20.38
CA ARG A 13 -4.71 -11.28 -19.53
C ARG A 13 -5.55 -10.98 -18.29
N LYS A 14 -6.86 -10.90 -18.46
CA LYS A 14 -7.83 -10.84 -17.36
C LYS A 14 -7.89 -12.22 -16.70
N ASN A 15 -7.33 -12.38 -15.51
CA ASN A 15 -7.90 -13.36 -14.57
C ASN A 15 -9.27 -12.81 -14.12
N PRO A 16 -10.31 -13.66 -13.99
CA PRO A 16 -11.60 -13.23 -13.50
C PRO A 16 -11.42 -12.46 -12.20
N ALA A 17 -12.06 -11.30 -12.10
CA ALA A 17 -11.92 -10.39 -10.98
C ALA A 17 -12.12 -11.16 -9.67
N VAL A 18 -11.15 -11.05 -8.75
CA VAL A 18 -11.31 -11.53 -7.38
C VAL A 18 -12.51 -10.78 -6.80
N LYS A 19 -13.60 -11.52 -6.51
CA LYS A 19 -14.87 -11.06 -5.90
C LYS A 19 -14.72 -10.59 -4.45
N ASN A 20 -13.60 -9.96 -4.10
CA ASN A 20 -13.33 -9.41 -2.77
C ASN A 20 -12.67 -8.04 -2.96
N SER A 21 -13.41 -7.09 -3.50
CA SER A 21 -12.99 -5.68 -3.46
C SER A 21 -12.92 -5.22 -1.99
N PHE A 22 -12.00 -4.31 -1.65
CA PHE A 22 -11.96 -3.69 -0.31
C PHE A 22 -13.32 -3.04 0.04
N ASN A 23 -14.06 -2.58 -0.99
CA ASN A 23 -15.44 -2.13 -0.86
C ASN A 23 -16.41 -3.24 -0.46
N GLU A 24 -16.29 -4.47 -0.98
CA GLU A 24 -17.07 -5.63 -0.51
C GLU A 24 -16.68 -5.99 0.93
N LEU A 25 -15.41 -5.92 1.31
CA LEU A 25 -15.00 -6.16 2.70
C LEU A 25 -15.56 -5.09 3.65
N LEU A 26 -15.55 -3.82 3.25
CA LEU A 26 -16.17 -2.72 4.00
C LEU A 26 -17.70 -2.84 4.03
N GLN A 27 -18.34 -3.19 2.91
CA GLN A 27 -19.78 -3.43 2.86
C GLN A 27 -20.18 -4.63 3.73
N ASN A 28 -19.41 -5.72 3.70
CA ASN A 28 -19.62 -6.87 4.55
C ASN A 28 -19.40 -6.52 6.03
N ALA A 29 -18.41 -5.69 6.36
CA ALA A 29 -18.22 -5.17 7.72
C ALA A 29 -19.41 -4.28 8.19
N ILE A 30 -19.96 -3.46 7.29
CA ILE A 30 -21.14 -2.63 7.55
C ILE A 30 -22.40 -3.51 7.71
N ILE A 31 -22.55 -4.57 6.92
CA ILE A 31 -23.67 -5.52 7.01
C ILE A 31 -23.57 -6.35 8.30
N LEU A 32 -22.39 -6.87 8.63
CA LEU A 32 -22.13 -7.57 9.89
C LEU A 32 -22.45 -6.70 11.11
N LYS A 33 -22.17 -5.39 11.04
CA LYS A 33 -22.56 -4.42 12.06
C LYS A 33 -24.08 -4.28 12.23
N LYS A 34 -24.86 -4.40 11.16
CA LYS A 34 -26.33 -4.38 11.23
C LYS A 34 -26.91 -5.69 11.78
N CYS A 35 -26.21 -6.80 11.61
CA CYS A 35 -26.64 -8.13 12.05
C CYS A 35 -26.25 -8.50 13.48
N LEU A 36 -25.46 -7.66 14.18
CA LEU A 36 -24.98 -7.93 15.54
C LEU A 36 -25.38 -6.79 16.49
N PRO A 37 -26.66 -6.74 16.92
CA PRO A 37 -27.16 -5.67 17.79
C PRO A 37 -26.59 -5.72 19.23
N GLU A 38 -25.86 -6.77 19.62
CA GLU A 38 -25.36 -6.97 20.99
C GLU A 38 -23.84 -7.21 21.11
N LEU A 39 -23.03 -6.58 20.25
CA LEU A 39 -21.60 -6.45 20.55
C LEU A 39 -21.39 -5.44 21.68
N LYS A 40 -21.38 -5.96 22.91
CA LYS A 40 -21.03 -5.24 24.15
C LYS A 40 -19.59 -4.69 24.14
N ASP A 41 -18.75 -5.13 23.21
CA ASP A 41 -17.47 -4.52 22.90
C ASP A 41 -17.62 -3.58 21.70
N LYS A 42 -17.70 -2.29 22.02
CA LYS A 42 -17.97 -1.18 21.10
C LYS A 42 -17.13 -1.29 19.83
N ILE A 43 -17.77 -1.59 18.70
CA ILE A 43 -17.26 -1.22 17.38
C ILE A 43 -17.27 0.32 17.34
N GLU A 44 -16.22 0.94 17.84
CA GLU A 44 -16.03 2.39 17.71
C GLU A 44 -15.78 2.71 16.25
N ILE A 45 -16.63 3.57 15.67
CA ILE A 45 -16.35 4.16 14.37
C ILE A 45 -15.19 5.13 14.58
N VAL A 46 -13.98 4.67 14.29
CA VAL A 46 -12.78 5.47 14.40
C VAL A 46 -12.72 6.39 13.18
N GLY A 47 -12.84 7.71 13.40
CA GLY A 47 -12.64 8.70 12.34
C GLY A 47 -11.21 8.63 11.75
N PRO A 48 -10.98 9.11 10.51
CA PRO A 48 -9.70 8.94 9.79
C PRO A 48 -8.46 9.39 10.59
N GLN A 49 -8.58 10.50 11.33
CA GLN A 49 -7.49 11.02 12.16
C GLN A 49 -7.14 10.10 13.34
N ARG A 50 -8.15 9.49 13.97
CA ARG A 50 -7.94 8.57 15.08
C ARG A 50 -7.42 7.21 14.57
N LEU A 51 -7.84 6.79 13.38
CA LEU A 51 -7.33 5.58 12.73
C LEU A 51 -5.85 5.73 12.37
N ARG A 52 -5.48 6.89 11.82
CA ARG A 52 -4.09 7.27 11.56
C ARG A 52 -3.23 7.16 12.82
N ARG A 53 -3.66 7.76 13.93
CA ARG A 53 -2.94 7.69 15.22
C ARG A 53 -2.77 6.26 15.74
N ILE A 54 -3.74 5.38 15.50
CA ILE A 54 -3.63 3.96 15.87
C ILE A 54 -2.52 3.29 15.05
N PHE A 55 -2.49 3.50 13.73
CA PHE A 55 -1.43 2.96 12.89
C PHE A 55 -0.05 3.55 13.24
N GLU A 56 0.05 4.86 13.46
CA GLU A 56 1.30 5.53 13.88
C GLU A 56 1.82 4.92 15.19
N GLY A 57 0.95 4.74 16.19
CA GLY A 57 1.31 4.14 17.47
C GLY A 57 1.75 2.68 17.34
N LYS A 58 1.03 1.87 16.55
CA LYS A 58 1.39 0.45 16.33
C LYS A 58 2.72 0.31 15.59
N ILE A 59 2.92 1.06 14.49
CA ILE A 59 4.16 1.04 13.72
C ILE A 59 5.33 1.48 14.60
N SER A 60 5.19 2.58 15.34
CA SER A 60 6.24 3.07 16.25
C SER A 60 6.57 2.05 17.33
N LYS A 61 5.57 1.38 17.90
CA LYS A 61 5.78 0.31 18.90
C LYS A 61 6.58 -0.86 18.31
N ILE A 62 6.31 -1.26 17.07
CA ILE A 62 7.05 -2.34 16.40
C ILE A 62 8.51 -1.91 16.13
N ILE A 63 8.72 -0.70 15.63
CA ILE A 63 10.05 -0.13 15.38
C ILE A 63 10.88 -0.14 16.66
N LEU A 64 10.32 0.38 17.76
CA LEU A 64 10.99 0.41 19.07
C LEU A 64 11.27 -0.99 19.63
N LYS A 65 10.28 -1.91 19.55
CA LYS A 65 10.44 -3.29 20.03
C LYS A 65 11.56 -4.03 19.29
N LYS A 66 11.73 -3.76 18.00
CA LYS A 66 12.79 -4.34 17.16
C LYS A 66 14.13 -3.58 17.26
N LYS A 67 14.22 -2.53 18.10
CA LYS A 67 15.40 -1.67 18.24
C LYS A 67 15.86 -1.04 16.92
N LEU A 68 14.93 -0.79 16.00
CA LEU A 68 15.20 -0.21 14.68
C LEU A 68 15.19 1.34 14.76
N ALA A 69 16.01 1.91 15.64
CA ALA A 69 16.01 3.34 15.88
C ALA A 69 16.70 4.09 14.72
N GLY A 70 15.90 4.64 13.81
CA GLY A 70 16.35 5.52 12.74
C GLY A 70 15.26 6.51 12.35
N GLU A 71 15.61 7.79 12.20
CA GLU A 71 14.68 8.87 11.86
C GLU A 71 13.89 8.55 10.57
N GLU A 72 14.58 8.01 9.56
CA GLU A 72 13.98 7.60 8.29
C GLU A 72 12.82 6.61 8.47
N LEU A 73 12.96 5.64 9.38
CA LEU A 73 11.94 4.62 9.62
C LEU A 73 10.70 5.20 10.30
N PHE A 74 10.88 6.17 11.20
CA PHE A 74 9.76 6.88 11.80
C PHE A 74 9.02 7.73 10.75
N LEU A 75 9.75 8.43 9.89
CA LEU A 75 9.16 9.21 8.78
C LEU A 75 8.40 8.31 7.81
N CYS A 76 8.98 7.18 7.42
CA CYS A 76 8.29 6.15 6.62
C CYS A 76 7.05 5.60 7.35
N GLY A 77 7.12 5.38 8.66
CA GLY A 77 6.00 4.91 9.46
C GLY A 77 4.82 5.89 9.53
N ILE A 78 5.11 7.18 9.71
CA ILE A 78 4.10 8.25 9.66
C ILE A 78 3.49 8.32 8.27
N TYR A 79 4.33 8.27 7.23
CA TYR A 79 3.89 8.28 5.85
C TYR A 79 2.93 7.13 5.53
N VAL A 80 3.29 5.89 5.91
CA VAL A 80 2.45 4.72 5.67
C VAL A 80 1.15 4.79 6.46
N SER A 81 1.18 5.28 7.71
CA SER A 81 -0.05 5.48 8.50
C SER A 81 -1.04 6.40 7.80
N ASN A 82 -0.54 7.47 7.16
CA ASN A 82 -1.37 8.32 6.30
C ASN A 82 -1.88 7.57 5.09
N LEU A 83 -0.99 6.83 4.42
CA LEU A 83 -1.33 6.07 3.22
C LEU A 83 -2.50 5.10 3.46
N LEU A 84 -2.47 4.38 4.58
CA LEU A 84 -3.52 3.43 4.97
C LEU A 84 -4.87 4.09 5.23
N CYS A 85 -4.86 5.35 5.66
CA CYS A 85 -6.08 6.11 5.92
C CYS A 85 -6.64 6.79 4.68
N GLU A 86 -5.76 7.22 3.77
CA GLU A 86 -6.09 8.01 2.58
C GLU A 86 -6.45 7.16 1.36
N MET A 87 -5.81 6.00 1.13
CA MET A 87 -6.06 5.17 -0.06
C MET A 87 -7.22 4.19 0.11
N GLN A 88 -8.40 4.70 0.47
CA GLN A 88 -9.63 3.92 0.53
C GLN A 88 -10.17 3.55 -0.88
N SER A 89 -9.84 4.33 -1.90
CA SER A 89 -10.21 4.06 -3.29
C SER A 89 -9.20 4.68 -4.26
N PRO A 90 -8.12 3.95 -4.61
CA PRO A 90 -7.17 4.46 -5.58
C PRO A 90 -7.82 4.55 -6.97
N LYS A 91 -7.40 5.54 -7.76
CA LYS A 91 -7.86 5.73 -9.16
C LYS A 91 -7.69 4.46 -10.00
N SER A 92 -6.59 3.71 -9.78
CA SER A 92 -6.35 2.42 -10.40
C SER A 92 -5.59 1.51 -9.42
N TRP A 93 -5.80 0.20 -9.54
CA TRP A 93 -4.94 -0.80 -8.90
C TRP A 93 -3.82 -1.28 -9.84
N ILE A 94 -3.72 -0.69 -11.03
CA ILE A 94 -2.75 -1.06 -12.05
C ILE A 94 -1.61 -0.04 -12.00
N VAL A 95 -0.45 -0.46 -11.50
CA VAL A 95 0.72 0.40 -11.33
C VAL A 95 1.16 1.05 -12.65
N ILE A 96 1.05 0.31 -13.77
CA ILE A 96 1.41 0.81 -15.10
C ILE A 96 0.60 2.06 -15.48
N ASP A 97 -0.66 2.18 -15.05
CA ASP A 97 -1.47 3.37 -15.37
C ASP A 97 -0.83 4.65 -14.77
N TYR A 98 -0.22 4.52 -13.60
CA TYR A 98 0.48 5.61 -12.92
C TYR A 98 1.84 5.93 -13.56
N ILE A 99 2.54 4.91 -14.06
CA ILE A 99 3.81 5.09 -14.80
C ILE A 99 3.57 5.84 -16.10
N LEU A 100 2.49 5.50 -16.82
CA LEU A 100 2.14 6.20 -18.05
C LEU A 100 1.74 7.66 -17.79
N ASP A 101 1.07 7.92 -16.68
CA ASP A 101 0.67 9.27 -16.28
C ASP A 101 1.83 10.12 -15.74
N ALA A 102 2.87 9.47 -15.20
CA ALA A 102 4.06 10.12 -14.66
C ALA A 102 4.79 11.01 -15.67
N GLN A 103 4.70 10.70 -16.96
CA GLN A 103 5.25 11.54 -18.04
C GLN A 103 4.74 12.98 -18.02
N LYS A 104 3.56 13.22 -17.43
CA LYS A 104 2.94 14.54 -17.30
C LYS A 104 2.97 15.06 -15.87
N ASN A 105 3.03 14.17 -14.90
CA ASN A 105 2.92 14.51 -13.49
C ASN A 105 3.78 13.57 -12.62
N PRO A 106 4.95 14.03 -12.13
CA PRO A 106 5.83 13.24 -11.26
C PRO A 106 5.13 12.67 -10.01
N THR A 107 4.06 13.32 -9.53
CA THR A 107 3.31 12.80 -8.37
C THR A 107 2.61 11.47 -8.65
N SER A 108 2.37 11.13 -9.92
CA SER A 108 1.85 9.82 -10.32
C SER A 108 2.86 8.69 -10.05
N LEU A 109 4.18 8.95 -10.09
CA LEU A 109 5.19 7.95 -9.67
C LEU A 109 4.98 7.54 -8.21
N LYS A 110 4.80 8.52 -7.32
CA LYS A 110 4.51 8.27 -5.89
C LYS A 110 3.23 7.46 -5.73
N GLN A 111 2.18 7.77 -6.49
CA GLN A 111 0.94 7.00 -6.44
C GLN A 111 1.13 5.56 -6.92
N GLY A 112 1.87 5.34 -8.00
CA GLY A 112 2.25 4.00 -8.46
C GLY A 112 3.04 3.23 -7.39
N ALA A 113 4.02 3.87 -6.77
CA ALA A 113 4.83 3.29 -5.69
C ALA A 113 3.98 2.93 -4.46
N ASN A 114 3.00 3.76 -4.11
CA ASN A 114 2.04 3.49 -3.05
C ASN A 114 1.19 2.24 -3.34
N ILE A 115 0.74 2.06 -4.59
CA ILE A 115 -0.03 0.88 -4.98
C ILE A 115 0.83 -0.38 -4.90
N CYS A 116 2.07 -0.33 -5.41
CA CYS A 116 3.03 -1.41 -5.19
C CYS A 116 3.16 -1.76 -3.71
N PHE A 117 3.31 -0.73 -2.87
CA PHE A 117 3.49 -0.89 -1.42
C PHE A 117 2.28 -1.55 -0.76
N LEU A 118 1.06 -1.16 -1.12
CA LEU A 118 -0.13 -1.79 -0.58
C LEU A 118 -0.29 -3.24 -1.05
N ILE A 119 0.03 -3.54 -2.32
CA ILE A 119 -0.03 -4.90 -2.86
C ILE A 119 0.99 -5.80 -2.16
N SER A 120 2.21 -5.31 -1.93
CA SER A 120 3.26 -6.10 -1.29
C SER A 120 3.07 -6.28 0.22
N SER A 121 2.49 -5.31 0.91
CA SER A 121 2.33 -5.34 2.37
C SER A 121 1.00 -5.93 2.85
N ILE A 122 -0.13 -5.59 2.21
CA ILE A 122 -1.48 -5.89 2.70
C ILE A 122 -2.29 -6.73 1.71
N PHE A 123 -2.37 -6.32 0.44
CA PHE A 123 -3.26 -6.91 -0.55
C PHE A 123 -2.52 -7.87 -1.50
N LYS A 124 -1.82 -8.86 -0.92
CA LYS A 124 -0.96 -9.80 -1.66
C LYS A 124 -1.71 -10.60 -2.72
N GLU A 125 -2.99 -10.87 -2.50
CA GLU A 125 -3.89 -11.51 -3.44
C GLU A 125 -4.01 -10.73 -4.78
N ARG A 126 -3.79 -9.41 -4.76
CA ARG A 126 -3.76 -8.59 -5.97
C ARG A 126 -2.46 -8.73 -6.75
N GLY A 127 -1.40 -9.20 -6.10
CA GLY A 127 -0.11 -9.48 -6.74
C GLY A 127 -0.27 -10.46 -7.90
N ASN A 128 -0.95 -11.58 -7.64
CA ASN A 128 -1.13 -12.66 -8.61
C ASN A 128 -2.23 -12.41 -9.66
N TRP A 129 -2.86 -11.23 -9.67
CA TRP A 129 -3.98 -10.97 -10.58
C TRP A 129 -3.52 -10.83 -12.05
N ARG A 130 -2.24 -10.55 -12.28
CA ARG A 130 -1.65 -10.33 -13.61
C ARG A 130 -0.31 -11.07 -13.74
N CYS A 131 0.46 -10.74 -14.77
CA CYS A 131 1.75 -11.37 -15.05
C CYS A 131 2.90 -10.91 -14.16
N MET A 132 2.60 -10.36 -12.98
CA MET A 132 3.60 -9.92 -12.00
C MET A 132 3.44 -10.74 -10.73
N ASN A 133 4.53 -11.03 -10.05
CA ASN A 133 4.55 -11.61 -8.72
C ASN A 133 4.77 -10.51 -7.67
N ILE A 134 4.75 -10.87 -6.38
CA ILE A 134 4.93 -9.90 -5.28
C ILE A 134 6.32 -9.25 -5.30
N GLU A 135 7.36 -9.98 -5.73
CA GLU A 135 8.72 -9.46 -5.82
C GLU A 135 8.82 -8.38 -6.90
N ASP A 136 8.16 -8.56 -8.04
CA ASP A 136 8.06 -7.55 -9.09
C ASP A 136 7.45 -6.24 -8.55
N TYR A 137 6.42 -6.34 -7.69
CA TYR A 137 5.83 -5.15 -7.06
C TYR A 137 6.77 -4.50 -6.04
N ASN A 138 7.56 -5.28 -5.29
CA ASN A 138 8.57 -4.73 -4.38
C ASN A 138 9.61 -3.93 -5.16
N ASP A 139 10.23 -4.55 -6.16
CA ASP A 139 11.27 -3.94 -6.97
C ASP A 139 10.75 -2.70 -7.71
N MET A 140 9.55 -2.81 -8.26
CA MET A 140 8.89 -1.67 -8.92
C MET A 140 8.59 -0.56 -7.92
N GLY A 141 8.07 -0.88 -6.73
CA GLY A 141 7.77 0.11 -5.70
C GLY A 141 9.02 0.88 -5.23
N ILE A 142 10.12 0.17 -4.98
CA ILE A 142 11.42 0.76 -4.63
C ILE A 142 11.87 1.75 -5.70
N ASN A 143 11.86 1.31 -6.96
CA ASN A 143 12.32 2.13 -8.08
C ASN A 143 11.43 3.35 -8.32
N LEU A 144 10.10 3.21 -8.23
CA LEU A 144 9.18 4.32 -8.40
C LEU A 144 9.31 5.38 -7.31
N TYR A 145 9.55 4.99 -6.06
CA TYR A 145 9.85 5.94 -4.99
C TYR A 145 11.19 6.67 -5.23
N TYR A 146 12.21 5.96 -5.68
CA TYR A 146 13.50 6.57 -6.00
C TYR A 146 13.38 7.52 -7.19
N GLN A 147 12.68 7.14 -8.26
CA GLN A 147 12.41 8.00 -9.41
C GLN A 147 11.63 9.26 -9.00
N PHE A 148 10.61 9.10 -8.17
CA PHE A 148 9.87 10.23 -7.61
C PHE A 148 10.79 11.19 -6.84
N TYR A 149 11.74 10.67 -6.06
CA TYR A 149 12.74 11.50 -5.40
C TYR A 149 13.64 12.21 -6.41
N THR A 150 14.17 11.51 -7.41
CA THR A 150 15.06 12.13 -8.41
C THR A 150 14.36 13.22 -9.22
N GLU A 151 13.06 13.09 -9.47
CA GLU A 151 12.30 14.10 -10.22
C GLU A 151 11.83 15.28 -9.36
N THR A 152 11.58 15.08 -8.06
CA THR A 152 10.92 16.10 -7.22
C THR A 152 11.77 16.62 -6.06
N GLY A 153 12.90 15.98 -5.77
CA GLY A 153 13.74 16.26 -4.60
C GLY A 153 13.10 15.90 -3.25
N ARG A 154 11.90 15.29 -3.22
CA ARG A 154 11.19 15.01 -1.96
C ARG A 154 11.73 13.77 -1.25
N GLU A 155 12.36 14.00 -0.10
CA GLU A 155 13.09 12.97 0.67
C GLU A 155 12.29 11.72 1.02
N ILE A 156 10.97 11.83 1.17
CA ILE A 156 10.14 10.65 1.46
C ILE A 156 10.27 9.58 0.37
N GLY A 157 10.50 9.95 -0.89
CA GLY A 157 10.79 8.99 -1.95
C GLY A 157 12.13 8.28 -1.72
N TYR A 158 13.15 9.00 -1.28
CA TYR A 158 14.45 8.42 -0.95
C TYR A 158 14.32 7.43 0.23
N TYR A 159 13.75 7.87 1.36
CA TYR A 159 13.59 7.01 2.54
C TYR A 159 12.72 5.79 2.25
N MET A 160 11.57 5.96 1.60
CA MET A 160 10.71 4.83 1.23
C MET A 160 11.38 3.86 0.27
N SER A 161 12.25 4.32 -0.64
CA SER A 161 12.99 3.41 -1.53
C SER A 161 14.00 2.55 -0.76
N LYS A 162 14.70 3.13 0.23
CA LYS A 162 15.71 2.43 1.05
C LYS A 162 15.09 1.49 2.07
N GLN A 163 14.01 1.93 2.72
CA GLN A 163 13.37 1.21 3.82
C GLN A 163 12.19 0.35 3.38
N TYR A 164 11.92 0.25 2.07
CA TYR A 164 10.69 -0.32 1.51
C TYR A 164 10.31 -1.68 2.10
N ASN A 165 11.21 -2.66 2.02
CA ASN A 165 10.92 -4.03 2.44
C ASN A 165 10.69 -4.12 3.95
N LEU A 166 11.47 -3.38 4.72
CA LEU A 166 11.37 -3.34 6.17
C LEU A 166 10.05 -2.70 6.61
N ILE A 167 9.70 -1.55 6.03
CA ILE A 167 8.45 -0.88 6.38
C ILE A 167 7.22 -1.65 5.85
N ALA A 168 7.32 -2.35 4.72
CA ALA A 168 6.27 -3.25 4.24
C ALA A 168 6.03 -4.41 5.22
N GLN A 169 7.10 -5.00 5.77
CA GLN A 169 7.01 -6.05 6.77
C GLN A 169 6.38 -5.54 8.08
N ILE A 170 6.82 -4.37 8.57
CA ILE A 170 6.25 -3.74 9.76
C ILE A 170 4.76 -3.43 9.56
N THR A 171 4.40 -2.93 8.39
CA THR A 171 3.01 -2.61 8.02
C THR A 171 2.15 -3.86 8.00
N LYS A 172 2.66 -4.95 7.41
CA LYS A 172 2.00 -6.26 7.42
C LYS A 172 1.74 -6.74 8.86
N GLU A 173 2.76 -6.71 9.70
CA GLU A 173 2.64 -7.10 11.11
C GLU A 173 1.59 -6.24 11.83
N CYS A 174 1.60 -4.93 11.61
CA CYS A 174 0.64 -3.99 12.18
C CYS A 174 -0.81 -4.25 11.73
N PHE A 175 -1.01 -4.58 10.45
CA PHE A 175 -2.34 -4.76 9.87
C PHE A 175 -3.00 -6.08 10.30
N TYR A 176 -2.22 -7.15 10.49
CA TYR A 176 -2.75 -8.45 10.90
C TYR A 176 -2.71 -8.72 12.41
N SER A 177 -2.16 -7.82 13.23
CA SER A 177 -2.13 -7.94 14.69
C SER A 177 -3.36 -7.32 15.38
N PHE A 178 -4.55 -7.52 14.83
CA PHE A 178 -5.83 -7.10 15.45
C PHE A 178 -6.54 -8.29 16.07
#